data_AF-A0AAV2RB07-F1
#
_entry.id   AF-A0AAV2RB07-F1
#
_cell.length_a   1.000
_cell.length_b   1.000
_cell.length_c   1.000
_cell.angle_alpha   90.00
_cell.angle_beta   90.00
_cell.angle_gamma   90.00
#
_symmetry.space_group_name_H-M   'P 1'
#
loop_
_entity.id
_entity.type
_entity.pdbx_description
1 polymer ?
#
loop_
_entity_poly.entity_id
_entity_poly.type
_entity_poly.pdbx_seq_one_letter_code
_entity_poly.pdbx_strand_id
1 'polypeptide(L)'
;QGHSKSKRGAVPIFLASAIGHTIVNAEKNTHHLSYSRNFQMTVKNYLNWTLQDPGSFIWYGHISTPPSDILSCTISDDAIAGHKTPHRAEGTSGIVSWKIKENNLTVIVLWSVPYSSGCNSVAVGLYRDLPSHEPKEST
;
A
#
# COMPACT_ATOMS: atom_id res chain seq x y z
N GLN A 1 29.31 33.02 7.26
CA GLN A 1 27.84 32.95 7.06
C GLN A 1 27.57 32.80 5.57
N GLY A 2 26.70 31.87 5.18
CA GLY A 2 26.34 31.62 3.78
C GLY A 2 26.12 30.14 3.47
N HIS A 3 24.99 29.58 3.91
CA HIS A 3 24.56 28.21 3.58
C HIS A 3 24.23 28.08 2.08
N SER A 4 24.94 27.19 1.38
CA SER A 4 24.53 26.69 0.07
C SER A 4 23.73 25.40 0.25
N LYS A 5 22.41 25.47 0.03
CA LYS A 5 21.50 24.32 0.07
C LYS A 5 21.75 23.44 -1.16
N SER A 6 22.37 22.27 -0.94
CA SER A 6 22.43 21.20 -1.94
C SER A 6 21.03 20.65 -2.19
N LYS A 7 20.42 21.01 -3.33
CA LYS A 7 19.23 20.35 -3.85
C LYS A 7 19.66 18.99 -4.41
N ARG A 8 19.56 17.93 -3.60
CA ARG A 8 19.61 16.56 -4.12
C ARG A 8 18.31 16.30 -4.87
N GLY A 9 18.34 16.54 -6.17
CA GLY A 9 17.31 16.02 -7.07
C GLY A 9 17.31 14.50 -6.95
N ALA A 10 16.16 13.94 -6.59
CA ALA A 10 15.96 12.50 -6.61
C ALA A 10 16.14 12.04 -8.06
N VAL A 11 17.27 11.40 -8.34
CA VAL A 11 17.51 10.73 -9.62
C VAL A 11 16.74 9.41 -9.54
N PRO A 12 15.72 9.17 -10.38
CA PRO A 12 15.11 7.86 -10.45
C PRO A 12 16.16 6.90 -11.02
N ILE A 13 16.75 6.08 -10.15
CA ILE A 13 17.63 4.99 -10.56
C ILE A 13 16.73 3.84 -11.03
N PHE A 14 16.71 3.60 -12.34
CA PHE A 14 16.17 2.36 -12.91
C PHE A 14 17.14 1.22 -12.59
N LEU A 15 16.86 0.45 -11.53
CA LEU A 15 17.61 -0.76 -11.22
C LEU A 15 16.99 -1.94 -11.96
N ALA A 16 17.83 -2.61 -12.76
CA ALA A 16 17.53 -3.83 -13.47
C ALA A 16 17.23 -4.99 -12.50
N SER A 17 16.01 -5.53 -12.63
CA SER A 17 15.63 -6.95 -12.55
C SER A 17 16.42 -7.89 -11.61
N ALA A 18 15.86 -8.11 -10.42
CA ALA A 18 15.68 -9.45 -9.88
C ALA A 18 14.17 -9.70 -9.82
N ILE A 19 13.64 -10.41 -10.82
CA ILE A 19 12.22 -10.68 -10.95
C ILE A 19 11.79 -11.67 -9.85
N GLY A 20 11.39 -11.13 -8.72
CA GLY A 20 10.32 -11.69 -7.91
C GLY A 20 9.10 -10.81 -8.15
N HIS A 21 8.12 -11.30 -8.90
CA HIS A 21 6.88 -10.54 -9.08
C HIS A 21 6.21 -10.40 -7.70
N THR A 22 5.63 -9.26 -7.38
CA THR A 22 4.60 -9.21 -6.33
C THR A 22 3.31 -9.00 -7.08
N ILE A 23 2.51 -10.07 -7.19
CA ILE A 23 1.18 -9.96 -7.78
C ILE A 23 0.26 -9.51 -6.66
N VAL A 24 -0.23 -8.28 -6.79
CA VAL A 24 -1.29 -7.75 -5.95
C VAL A 24 -2.59 -7.86 -6.73
N ASN A 25 -3.48 -8.74 -6.28
CA ASN A 25 -4.84 -8.81 -6.81
C ASN A 25 -5.78 -8.12 -5.83
N ALA A 26 -6.50 -7.11 -6.30
CA ALA A 26 -7.66 -6.61 -5.59
C ALA A 26 -8.89 -7.34 -6.11
N GLU A 27 -9.43 -8.28 -5.32
CA GLU A 27 -10.62 -9.04 -5.69
C GLU A 27 -11.86 -8.47 -5.00
N LYS A 28 -12.98 -8.50 -5.73
CA LYS A 28 -14.29 -8.11 -5.19
C LYS A 28 -14.91 -9.34 -4.51
N ASN A 29 -14.49 -9.65 -3.29
CA ASN A 29 -15.14 -10.71 -2.53
C ASN A 29 -16.49 -10.20 -1.98
N THR A 30 -17.55 -10.50 -2.73
CA THR A 30 -18.94 -10.08 -2.43
C THR A 30 -19.59 -10.80 -1.25
N HIS A 31 -18.87 -11.68 -0.54
CA HIS A 31 -19.48 -12.57 0.45
C HIS A 31 -19.35 -12.13 1.91
N HIS A 32 -18.55 -11.11 2.24
CA HIS A 32 -18.34 -10.71 3.65
C HIS A 32 -18.51 -9.22 3.99
N LEU A 33 -18.81 -8.34 3.02
CA LEU A 33 -18.95 -6.90 3.27
C LEU A 33 -20.23 -6.38 2.63
N SER A 34 -21.30 -6.21 3.42
CA SER A 34 -22.63 -5.66 3.03
C SER A 34 -22.62 -4.21 2.52
N TYR A 35 -21.46 -3.70 2.10
CA TYR A 35 -21.22 -2.34 1.66
C TYR A 35 -21.16 -2.26 0.14
N SER A 36 -21.75 -1.21 -0.42
CA SER A 36 -21.78 -1.01 -1.88
C SER A 36 -20.41 -0.76 -2.51
N ARG A 37 -19.40 -0.39 -1.72
CA ARG A 37 -17.99 -0.28 -2.12
C ARG A 37 -17.13 -0.97 -1.07
N ASN A 38 -16.34 -1.93 -1.51
CA ASN A 38 -15.43 -2.70 -0.68
C ASN A 38 -14.18 -3.07 -1.49
N PHE A 39 -13.14 -3.48 -0.77
CA PHE A 39 -11.93 -4.04 -1.37
C PHE A 39 -11.38 -5.15 -0.47
N GLN A 40 -10.78 -6.14 -1.11
CA GLN A 40 -9.92 -7.12 -0.48
C GLN A 40 -8.67 -7.24 -1.33
N MET A 41 -7.51 -7.19 -0.70
CA MET A 41 -6.22 -7.23 -1.38
C MET A 41 -5.49 -8.51 -1.00
N THR A 42 -5.19 -9.31 -2.00
CA THR A 42 -4.30 -10.46 -1.90
C THR A 42 -2.90 -10.04 -2.34
N VAL A 43 -1.89 -10.34 -1.53
CA VAL A 43 -0.49 -10.06 -1.84
C VAL A 43 0.30 -11.36 -1.87
N LYS A 44 0.91 -11.66 -3.02
CA LYS A 44 1.82 -12.79 -3.20
C LYS A 44 3.26 -12.32 -3.10
N ASN A 45 3.96 -12.74 -2.06
CA ASN A 45 5.35 -12.38 -1.85
C ASN A 45 6.28 -13.44 -2.47
N TYR A 46 6.76 -13.22 -3.70
CA TYR A 46 7.78 -14.09 -4.31
C TYR A 46 9.23 -13.69 -3.95
N LEU A 47 9.43 -12.83 -2.96
CA LEU A 47 10.76 -12.47 -2.47
C LEU A 47 11.23 -13.47 -1.42
N ASN A 48 12.55 -13.60 -1.32
CA ASN A 48 13.21 -14.34 -0.24
C ASN A 48 13.20 -13.57 1.10
N TRP A 49 12.58 -12.39 1.13
CA TRP A 49 12.50 -11.53 2.31
C TRP A 49 11.06 -11.39 2.77
N THR A 50 10.89 -11.26 4.08
CA THR A 50 9.58 -11.00 4.69
C THR A 50 9.23 -9.53 4.49
N LEU A 51 7.98 -9.26 4.13
CA LEU A 51 7.40 -7.91 4.14
C LEU A 51 6.95 -7.62 5.58
N GLN A 52 7.64 -6.71 6.26
CA GLN A 52 7.49 -6.45 7.69
C GLN A 52 7.02 -5.03 8.00
N ASP A 53 6.69 -4.77 9.26
CA ASP A 53 6.30 -3.45 9.77
C ASP A 53 5.16 -2.83 8.95
N PRO A 54 4.00 -3.51 8.82
CA PRO A 54 2.90 -3.04 8.01
C PRO A 54 2.42 -1.67 8.49
N GLY A 55 2.30 -0.74 7.56
CA GLY A 55 1.70 0.56 7.78
C GLY A 55 0.53 0.77 6.83
N SER A 56 -0.47 1.55 7.24
CA SER A 56 -1.55 1.96 6.34
C SER A 56 -1.97 3.39 6.60
N PHE A 57 -2.40 4.07 5.53
CA PHE A 57 -2.98 5.40 5.60
C PHE A 57 -4.25 5.42 4.76
N ILE A 58 -5.35 5.89 5.34
CA ILE A 58 -6.67 5.87 4.69
C ILE A 58 -7.06 7.31 4.36
N TRP A 59 -7.36 7.59 3.09
CA TRP A 59 -7.99 8.85 2.70
C TRP A 59 -9.52 8.78 2.82
N TYR A 60 -10.12 7.65 2.42
CA TYR A 60 -11.57 7.43 2.47
C TYR A 60 -11.91 5.98 2.83
N GLY A 61 -13.01 5.81 3.57
CA GLY A 61 -13.50 4.50 4.00
C GLY A 61 -12.87 4.01 5.30
N HIS A 62 -12.84 2.69 5.48
CA HIS A 62 -12.41 2.02 6.70
C HIS A 62 -11.70 0.69 6.36
N ILE A 63 -10.66 0.34 7.13
CA ILE A 63 -9.98 -0.95 7.06
C ILE A 63 -10.65 -1.91 8.04
N SER A 64 -11.22 -3.00 7.53
CA SER A 64 -11.84 -4.06 8.34
C SER A 64 -10.85 -5.14 8.74
N THR A 65 -9.90 -5.45 7.87
CA THR A 65 -8.81 -6.39 8.13
C THR A 65 -7.50 -5.61 8.06
N PRO A 66 -6.84 -5.35 9.21
CA PRO A 66 -5.60 -4.59 9.26
C PRO A 66 -4.45 -5.35 8.58
N PRO A 67 -3.47 -4.65 8.01
CA PRO A 67 -2.34 -5.29 7.37
C PRO A 67 -1.44 -6.01 8.38
N SER A 68 -0.91 -7.16 7.99
CA SER A 68 0.04 -7.97 8.76
C SER A 68 1.35 -8.17 7.99
N ASP A 69 2.37 -8.69 8.68
CA ASP A 69 3.59 -9.17 8.03
C ASP A 69 3.25 -10.27 7.01
N ILE A 70 4.02 -10.33 5.92
CA ILE A 70 3.87 -11.35 4.87
C ILE A 70 5.20 -12.08 4.68
N LEU A 71 5.21 -13.35 5.04
CA LEU A 71 6.39 -14.20 4.99
C LEU A 71 6.94 -14.34 3.56
N SER A 72 8.25 -14.58 3.45
CA SER A 72 8.90 -14.87 2.18
C SER A 72 8.26 -16.07 1.48
N CYS A 73 8.12 -15.99 0.16
CA CYS A 73 7.57 -17.08 -0.66
C CYS A 73 6.17 -17.56 -0.25
N THR A 74 5.34 -16.68 0.32
CA THR A 74 3.96 -16.99 0.73
C THR A 74 2.91 -16.10 0.06
N ILE A 75 1.65 -16.51 0.18
CA ILE A 75 0.48 -15.76 -0.27
C ILE A 75 -0.30 -15.32 0.97
N SER A 76 -0.66 -14.03 1.02
CA SER A 76 -1.61 -13.51 2.00
C SER A 76 -2.88 -13.10 1.26
N ASP A 77 -3.92 -13.95 1.34
CA ASP A 77 -5.20 -13.76 0.64
C ASP A 77 -6.02 -12.57 1.18
N ASP A 78 -5.73 -12.15 2.41
CA ASP A 78 -6.34 -11.02 3.12
C ASP A 78 -5.27 -10.06 3.65
N ALA A 79 -4.30 -9.71 2.81
CA ALA A 79 -3.21 -8.80 3.20
C ALA A 79 -3.72 -7.46 3.73
N ILE A 80 -4.87 -7.00 3.22
CA ILE A 80 -5.66 -5.90 3.76
C ILE A 80 -7.06 -5.94 3.14
N ALA A 81 -8.09 -5.61 3.91
CA ALA A 81 -9.46 -5.50 3.41
C ALA A 81 -10.21 -4.35 4.08
N GLY A 82 -11.23 -3.83 3.38
CA GLY A 82 -12.01 -2.71 3.90
C GLY A 82 -13.18 -2.30 3.03
N HIS A 83 -13.84 -1.23 3.43
CA HIS A 83 -15.06 -0.75 2.78
C HIS A 83 -15.25 0.75 2.92
N LYS A 84 -16.24 1.28 2.20
CA LYS A 84 -16.67 2.68 2.35
C LYS A 84 -17.24 2.97 3.73
N THR A 85 -17.22 4.23 4.12
CA THR A 85 -17.91 4.71 5.32
C THR A 85 -19.43 4.45 5.21
N PRO A 86 -20.09 3.89 6.24
CA PRO A 86 -21.54 3.68 6.25
C PRO A 86 -22.30 4.99 5.98
N HIS A 87 -23.40 4.90 5.22
CA HIS A 87 -24.31 6.02 4.93
C HIS A 87 -23.69 7.26 4.24
N ARG A 88 -22.44 7.19 3.75
CA ARG A 88 -21.80 8.29 2.98
C ARG A 88 -21.69 7.98 1.50
N ALA A 89 -21.73 9.00 0.66
CA ALA A 89 -21.52 8.87 -0.79
C ALA A 89 -20.01 8.83 -1.15
N GLU A 90 -19.25 8.04 -0.41
CA GLU A 90 -17.80 7.92 -0.51
C GLU A 90 -17.38 6.52 -0.98
N GLY A 91 -16.21 6.47 -1.62
CA GLY A 91 -15.54 5.24 -1.99
C GLY A 91 -14.67 4.70 -0.87
N THR A 92 -13.63 3.96 -1.23
CA THR A 92 -12.52 3.62 -0.33
C THR A 92 -11.19 3.80 -1.05
N SER A 93 -10.24 4.45 -0.39
CA SER A 93 -8.90 4.64 -0.94
C SER A 93 -7.88 4.85 0.16
N GLY A 94 -6.67 4.42 -0.08
CA GLY A 94 -5.58 4.51 0.88
C GLY A 94 -4.29 3.95 0.31
N ILE A 95 -3.29 3.88 1.17
CA ILE A 95 -2.06 3.13 0.95
C ILE A 95 -1.85 2.12 2.06
N VAL A 96 -1.24 1.01 1.70
CA VAL A 96 -0.64 0.05 2.61
C VAL A 96 0.83 -0.07 2.26
N SER A 97 1.67 -0.28 3.25
CA SER A 97 3.11 -0.34 3.07
C SER A 97 3.73 -1.45 3.91
N TRP A 98 4.80 -2.03 3.39
CA TRP A 98 5.64 -2.98 4.11
C TRP A 98 7.11 -2.67 3.85
N LYS A 99 7.95 -2.93 4.83
CA LYS A 99 9.40 -2.82 4.71
C LYS A 99 10.04 -4.16 4.39
N ILE A 100 11.11 -4.09 3.61
CA ILE A 100 12.09 -5.17 3.45
C ILE A 100 13.36 -4.66 4.14
N LYS A 101 13.55 -5.07 5.41
CA LYS A 101 14.59 -4.51 6.29
C LYS A 101 16.00 -4.78 5.77
N GLU A 102 16.19 -5.92 5.11
CA GLU A 102 17.48 -6.38 4.59
C GLU A 102 18.07 -5.43 3.55
N ASN A 103 17.20 -4.70 2.82
CA ASN A 103 17.60 -3.84 1.70
C ASN A 103 17.19 -2.37 1.89
N ASN A 104 16.67 -2.00 3.07
CA ASN A 104 16.07 -0.68 3.35
C ASN A 104 15.04 -0.27 2.29
N LEU A 105 14.23 -1.23 1.85
CA LEU A 105 13.17 -0.98 0.87
C LEU A 105 11.82 -0.87 1.56
N THR A 106 10.91 -0.13 0.95
CA THR A 106 9.50 -0.05 1.33
C THR A 106 8.65 -0.29 0.10
N VAL A 107 7.84 -1.33 0.15
CA VAL A 107 6.78 -1.60 -0.82
C VAL A 107 5.57 -0.79 -0.37
N ILE A 108 5.00 0.01 -1.26
CA ILE A 108 3.77 0.76 -1.02
C ILE A 108 2.76 0.34 -2.08
N VAL A 109 1.57 -0.05 -1.66
CA VAL A 109 0.44 -0.31 -2.54
C VAL A 109 -0.64 0.73 -2.27
N LEU A 110 -1.03 1.46 -3.31
CA LEU A 110 -2.17 2.35 -3.29
C LEU A 110 -3.40 1.63 -3.84
N TRP A 111 -4.55 1.83 -3.20
CA TRP A 111 -5.84 1.43 -3.75
C TRP A 111 -6.78 2.64 -3.85
N SER A 112 -7.66 2.59 -4.84
CA SER A 112 -8.77 3.52 -4.98
C SER A 112 -9.97 2.83 -5.61
N VAL A 113 -11.10 2.86 -4.91
CA VAL A 113 -12.39 2.32 -5.32
C VAL A 113 -13.40 3.46 -5.16
N PRO A 114 -13.67 4.24 -6.22
CA PRO A 114 -14.51 5.43 -6.13
C PRO A 114 -15.99 5.10 -5.86
N TYR A 115 -16.72 6.06 -5.30
CA TYR A 115 -18.17 5.91 -5.09
C TYR A 115 -18.92 5.87 -6.43
N SER A 116 -18.62 6.77 -7.35
CA SER A 116 -19.29 6.89 -8.65
C SER A 116 -18.34 7.31 -9.77
N SER A 117 -18.73 7.01 -11.02
CA SER A 117 -18.16 7.53 -12.28
C SER A 117 -16.63 7.48 -12.46
N GLY A 118 -15.93 6.59 -11.75
CA GLY A 118 -14.49 6.37 -11.90
C GLY A 118 -14.12 4.89 -11.93
N CYS A 119 -12.95 4.58 -12.47
CA CYS A 119 -12.40 3.23 -12.46
C CYS A 119 -11.73 2.92 -11.12
N ASN A 120 -11.81 1.66 -10.69
CA ASN A 120 -10.96 1.18 -9.62
C ASN A 120 -9.50 1.26 -10.08
N SER A 121 -8.60 1.64 -9.18
CA SER A 121 -7.18 1.79 -9.48
C SER A 121 -6.35 1.15 -8.38
N VAL A 122 -5.27 0.49 -8.79
CA VAL A 122 -4.22 -0.03 -7.91
C VAL A 122 -2.87 0.42 -8.45
N ALA A 123 -1.97 0.82 -7.56
CA ALA A 123 -0.60 1.15 -7.93
C ALA A 123 0.36 0.55 -6.91
N VAL A 124 1.53 0.11 -7.38
CA VAL A 124 2.59 -0.45 -6.53
C VAL A 124 3.85 0.37 -6.77
N GLY A 125 4.46 0.81 -5.67
CA GLY A 125 5.73 1.53 -5.68
C GLY A 125 6.74 0.84 -4.76
N LEU A 126 7.99 0.84 -5.18
CA LEU A 126 9.12 0.39 -4.37
C LEU A 126 10.03 1.57 -4.13
N TYR A 127 10.27 1.87 -2.86
CA TYR A 127 11.08 3.00 -2.43
C TYR A 127 12.26 2.51 -1.60
N ARG A 128 13.34 3.27 -1.61
CA ARG A 128 14.51 3.02 -0.77
C ARG A 128 14.67 4.14 0.24
N ASP A 129 15.10 3.78 1.45
CA ASP A 129 15.42 4.72 2.54
C ASP A 129 14.26 5.67 2.89
N LEU A 130 13.01 5.20 2.76
CA LEU A 130 11.85 5.97 3.23
C LEU A 130 11.93 6.06 4.76
N PRO A 131 12.00 7.28 5.34
CA PRO A 131 11.99 7.44 6.78
C PRO A 131 10.64 6.95 7.33
N SER A 132 10.67 6.23 8.45
CA SER A 132 9.48 5.65 9.09
C SER A 132 8.55 6.68 9.75
N HIS A 133 8.76 7.97 9.52
CA HIS A 133 7.96 9.01 10.16
C HIS A 133 6.71 9.30 9.34
N GLU A 134 5.55 9.05 9.94
CA GLU A 134 4.28 9.65 9.53
C GLU A 134 4.46 11.17 9.31
N PRO A 135 3.76 11.77 8.33
CA PRO A 135 3.70 13.22 8.23
C PRO A 135 3.15 13.77 9.54
N LYS A 136 3.99 14.49 10.29
CA LYS A 136 3.54 15.29 11.43
C LYS A 136 2.50 16.26 10.88
N GLU A 137 1.27 16.17 11.34
CA GLU A 137 0.28 17.22 11.12
C GLU A 137 0.92 18.54 11.57
N SER A 138 1.13 19.45 10.63
CA SER A 138 1.50 20.82 10.94
C SER A 138 0.30 21.46 11.65
N THR A 139 0.44 21.63 12.95
CA THR A 139 -0.49 22.34 13.83
C THR A 139 -0.52 23.83 13.49
#